data_AF-A0A950EK98-F1
#
_entry.id   AF-A0A950EK98-F1
#
_cell.length_a   1.000
_cell.length_b   1.000
_cell.length_c   1.000
_cell.angle_alpha   90.00
_cell.angle_beta   90.00
_cell.angle_gamma   90.00
#
_symmetry.space_group_name_H-M   'P 1'
#
loop_
_entity.id
_entity.type
_entity.pdbx_description
1 polymer ?
#
loop_
_entity_poly.entity_id
_entity_poly.type
_entity_poly.pdbx_seq_one_letter_code
_entity_poly.pdbx_strand_id
1 'polypeptide(L)'
;MIIDVHGHYTTAPAALGAWRDLQIAGLKDPSQTPSAADLKISDDEIRETIETNQLRLMKERGSDLTIFSPRASFMAHHIGDFQTSSTWAAICNELCYRVSQLFPEHFIPAAMLPQSPGVDPKTCIPELVKCVEQYGNVGLNLNPDPSGGHWTSPPLSDKSWYPIYEKMVEYDIPAMIHVSTSCNSCFHTTGSHYLNADTTA
;
A
#
# COMPACT_ATOMS: atom_id res chain seq x y z
N MET A 1 19.17 17.77 4.29
CA MET A 1 18.43 16.52 4.07
C MET A 1 17.45 16.75 2.92
N ILE A 2 17.42 15.85 1.94
CA ILE A 2 16.47 15.76 0.84
C ILE A 2 15.58 14.55 1.13
N ILE A 3 14.29 14.80 1.34
CA ILE A 3 13.30 13.76 1.65
C ILE A 3 12.39 13.60 0.43
N ASP A 4 12.37 12.39 -0.13
CA ASP A 4 11.38 11.98 -1.12
C ASP A 4 10.13 11.45 -0.40
N VAL A 5 9.04 12.19 -0.47
CA VAL A 5 7.80 11.84 0.25
C VAL A 5 6.96 10.79 -0.48
N HIS A 6 7.37 10.34 -1.67
CA HIS A 6 6.57 9.42 -2.49
C HIS A 6 7.41 8.30 -3.12
N GLY A 7 7.70 7.27 -2.31
CA GLY A 7 8.36 6.04 -2.78
C GLY A 7 7.49 4.80 -2.61
N HIS A 8 7.58 3.89 -3.59
CA HIS A 8 6.89 2.60 -3.56
C HIS A 8 7.85 1.42 -3.69
N TYR A 9 7.57 0.30 -3.04
CA TYR A 9 8.36 -0.94 -3.21
C TYR A 9 8.04 -1.67 -4.52
N THR A 10 8.41 -1.06 -5.64
CA THR A 10 8.16 -1.53 -7.01
C THR A 10 9.08 -2.67 -7.47
N THR A 11 10.03 -3.07 -6.63
CA THR A 11 11.09 -4.03 -6.94
C THR A 11 11.11 -5.21 -5.97
N ALA A 12 10.06 -5.38 -5.15
CA ALA A 12 9.94 -6.48 -4.21
C ALA A 12 10.22 -7.86 -4.87
N PRO A 13 10.79 -8.82 -4.11
CA PRO A 13 11.11 -10.16 -4.62
C PRO A 13 9.93 -10.86 -5.30
N ALA A 14 10.22 -11.67 -6.33
CA ALA A 14 9.21 -12.31 -7.17
C ALA A 14 8.22 -13.20 -6.39
N ALA A 15 8.65 -13.76 -5.26
CA ALA A 15 7.81 -14.54 -4.36
C ALA A 15 6.55 -13.78 -3.88
N LEU A 16 6.64 -12.45 -3.71
CA LEU A 16 5.49 -11.62 -3.34
C LEU A 16 4.40 -11.67 -4.43
N GLY A 17 4.81 -11.56 -5.70
CA GLY A 17 3.89 -11.64 -6.85
C GLY A 17 3.27 -13.04 -6.98
N ALA A 18 4.09 -14.09 -6.88
CA ALA A 18 3.62 -15.47 -6.95
C ALA A 18 2.60 -15.80 -5.85
N TRP A 19 2.82 -15.32 -4.62
CA TRP A 19 1.87 -15.49 -3.52
C TRP A 19 0.56 -14.74 -3.79
N ARG A 20 0.63 -13.50 -4.32
CA ARG A 20 -0.56 -12.72 -4.68
C ARG A 20 -1.38 -13.41 -5.78
N ASP A 21 -0.73 -14.00 -6.78
CA ASP A 21 -1.41 -14.74 -7.85
C ASP A 21 -2.19 -15.95 -7.30
N LEU A 22 -1.60 -16.69 -6.35
CA LEU A 22 -2.29 -17.79 -5.66
C LEU A 22 -3.48 -17.28 -4.83
N GLN A 23 -3.31 -16.15 -4.11
CA GLN A 23 -4.41 -15.55 -3.36
C GLN A 23 -5.60 -15.18 -4.27
N ILE A 24 -5.32 -14.59 -5.45
CA ILE A 24 -6.35 -14.23 -6.44
C ILE A 24 -6.99 -15.49 -7.03
N ALA A 25 -6.21 -16.53 -7.33
CA ALA A 25 -6.73 -17.82 -7.79
C ALA A 25 -7.64 -18.47 -6.73
N GLY A 26 -7.28 -18.34 -5.45
CA GLY A 26 -8.05 -18.75 -4.28
C GLY A 26 -9.48 -18.21 -4.24
N LEU A 27 -9.72 -17.03 -4.81
CA LEU A 27 -11.07 -16.44 -4.90
C LEU A 27 -12.03 -17.23 -5.81
N LYS A 28 -11.48 -17.97 -6.78
CA LYS A 28 -12.25 -18.85 -7.68
C LYS A 28 -12.24 -20.29 -7.21
N ASP A 29 -11.12 -20.73 -6.64
CA ASP A 29 -10.91 -22.08 -6.14
C ASP A 29 -10.26 -22.03 -4.75
N PRO A 30 -11.05 -22.17 -3.67
CA PRO A 30 -10.55 -22.05 -2.30
C PRO A 30 -9.39 -23.00 -1.96
N SER A 31 -9.23 -24.12 -2.68
CA SER A 31 -8.12 -25.06 -2.48
C SER A 31 -6.75 -24.49 -2.85
N GLN A 32 -6.71 -23.41 -3.63
CA GLN A 32 -5.49 -22.70 -4.01
C GLN A 32 -5.13 -21.55 -3.06
N THR A 33 -5.99 -21.25 -2.08
CA THR A 33 -5.77 -20.13 -1.14
C THR A 33 -4.49 -20.37 -0.34
N PRO A 34 -3.44 -19.54 -0.51
CA PRO A 34 -2.21 -19.71 0.23
C PRO A 34 -2.39 -19.23 1.68
N SER A 35 -1.66 -19.83 2.60
CA SER A 35 -1.48 -19.25 3.93
C SER A 35 -0.52 -18.06 3.84
N ALA A 36 -0.71 -17.03 4.65
CA ALA A 36 0.27 -15.95 4.78
C ALA A 36 1.66 -16.49 5.17
N ALA A 37 1.70 -17.59 5.94
CA ALA A 37 2.94 -18.24 6.34
C ALA A 37 3.71 -18.89 5.17
N ASP A 38 3.06 -19.12 4.02
CA ASP A 38 3.71 -19.72 2.85
C ASP A 38 4.60 -18.73 2.11
N LEU A 39 4.40 -17.42 2.31
CA LEU A 39 5.27 -16.39 1.74
C LEU A 39 6.63 -16.39 2.45
N LYS A 40 7.68 -16.77 1.72
CA LYS A 40 9.07 -16.73 2.19
C LYS A 40 9.85 -15.71 1.37
N ILE A 41 10.30 -14.66 2.04
CA ILE A 41 11.22 -13.65 1.49
C ILE A 41 12.30 -13.42 2.54
N SER A 42 13.54 -13.77 2.22
CA SER A 42 14.70 -13.55 3.09
C SER A 42 15.11 -12.07 3.13
N ASP A 43 15.87 -11.69 4.16
CA ASP A 43 16.42 -10.34 4.25
C ASP A 43 17.41 -10.06 3.11
N ASP A 44 18.14 -11.06 2.63
CA ASP A 44 19.10 -10.90 1.54
C ASP A 44 18.40 -10.61 0.21
N GLU A 45 17.25 -11.23 -0.07
CA GLU A 45 16.40 -10.88 -1.22
C GLU A 45 15.87 -9.45 -1.12
N ILE A 46 15.53 -8.98 0.08
CA ILE A 46 15.12 -7.57 0.30
C ILE A 46 16.31 -6.64 0.05
N ARG A 47 17.49 -6.95 0.59
CA ARG A 47 18.70 -6.14 0.38
C ARG A 47 19.05 -6.04 -1.09
N GLU A 48 19.09 -7.16 -1.81
CA GLU A 48 19.43 -7.19 -3.24
C GLU A 48 18.49 -6.26 -4.04
N THR A 49 17.18 -6.39 -3.82
CA THR A 49 16.19 -5.60 -4.57
C THR A 49 16.24 -4.11 -4.25
N ILE A 50 16.56 -3.72 -3.00
CA ILE A 50 16.70 -2.31 -2.61
C ILE A 50 18.03 -1.72 -3.08
N GLU A 51 19.14 -2.44 -2.90
CA GLU A 51 20.49 -1.98 -3.23
C GLU A 51 20.67 -1.75 -4.73
N THR A 52 20.18 -2.68 -5.55
CA THR A 52 20.31 -2.60 -7.01
C THR A 52 19.37 -1.56 -7.65
N ASN A 53 18.35 -1.10 -6.92
CA ASN A 53 17.33 -0.18 -7.41
C ASN A 53 17.25 1.12 -6.62
N GLN A 54 16.38 1.19 -5.60
CA GLN A 54 16.05 2.43 -4.91
C GLN A 54 17.28 3.08 -4.29
N LEU A 55 18.09 2.32 -3.54
CA LEU A 55 19.25 2.87 -2.84
C LEU A 55 20.33 3.36 -3.81
N ARG A 56 20.57 2.63 -4.91
CA ARG A 56 21.46 3.09 -5.98
C ARG A 56 20.98 4.42 -6.58
N LEU A 57 19.69 4.53 -6.91
CA LEU A 57 19.14 5.76 -7.48
C LEU A 57 19.10 6.92 -6.48
N MET A 58 18.85 6.66 -5.19
CA MET A 58 18.94 7.66 -4.15
C MET A 58 20.35 8.26 -4.07
N LYS A 59 21.39 7.40 -4.08
CA LYS A 59 22.80 7.83 -4.09
C LYS A 59 23.14 8.63 -5.35
N GLU A 60 22.73 8.17 -6.53
CA GLU A 60 22.96 8.86 -7.80
C GLU A 60 22.26 10.23 -7.88
N ARG A 61 21.10 10.38 -7.23
CA ARG A 61 20.26 11.58 -7.27
C ARG A 61 20.45 12.52 -6.07
N GLY A 62 21.23 12.12 -5.06
CA GLY A 62 21.43 12.87 -3.83
C GLY A 62 20.17 12.93 -2.94
N SER A 63 19.36 11.88 -2.88
CA SER A 63 18.24 11.76 -1.94
C SER A 63 18.72 11.08 -0.65
N ASP A 64 18.32 11.61 0.51
CA ASP A 64 18.75 11.11 1.81
C ASP A 64 17.77 10.05 2.38
N LEU A 65 16.46 10.37 2.35
CA LEU A 65 15.40 9.57 2.96
C LEU A 65 14.20 9.47 2.00
N THR A 66 13.56 8.31 1.96
CA THR A 66 12.29 8.10 1.23
C THR A 66 11.19 7.65 2.18
N ILE A 67 10.02 8.29 2.14
CA ILE A 67 8.79 7.75 2.72
C ILE A 67 8.30 6.62 1.80
N PHE A 68 8.32 5.39 2.29
CA PHE A 68 8.26 4.19 1.49
C PHE A 68 7.01 3.35 1.80
N SER A 69 6.17 3.14 0.80
CA SER A 69 4.91 2.41 0.94
C SER A 69 4.79 1.23 -0.03
N PRO A 70 3.81 0.33 0.17
CA PRO A 70 3.52 -0.74 -0.77
C PRO A 70 3.22 -0.25 -2.20
N ARG A 71 3.55 -1.08 -3.20
CA ARG A 71 3.34 -0.77 -4.62
C ARG A 71 1.88 -0.46 -4.92
N ALA A 72 1.62 0.77 -5.35
CA ALA A 72 0.28 1.27 -5.63
C ALA A 72 -0.57 0.43 -6.60
N SER A 73 -0.03 0.08 -7.78
CA SER A 73 -0.76 -0.71 -8.77
C SER A 73 -1.11 -2.12 -8.28
N PHE A 74 -0.44 -2.60 -7.24
CA PHE A 74 -0.66 -3.91 -6.65
C PHE A 74 -1.54 -3.84 -5.39
N MET A 75 -1.92 -2.65 -4.91
CA MET A 75 -2.90 -2.53 -3.80
C MET A 75 -4.22 -3.21 -4.18
N ALA A 76 -4.72 -2.93 -5.39
CA ALA A 76 -5.80 -3.62 -6.09
C ALA A 76 -7.01 -3.98 -5.20
N HIS A 77 -7.51 -2.98 -4.44
CA HIS A 77 -8.62 -3.14 -3.48
C HIS A 77 -9.91 -3.71 -4.08
N HIS A 78 -10.11 -3.55 -5.40
CA HIS A 78 -11.27 -4.07 -6.13
C HIS A 78 -11.23 -5.59 -6.34
N ILE A 79 -10.15 -6.27 -5.98
CA ILE A 79 -10.01 -7.73 -6.12
C ILE A 79 -10.34 -8.41 -4.79
N GLY A 80 -11.41 -9.19 -4.77
CA GLY A 80 -11.85 -9.97 -3.61
C GLY A 80 -12.68 -9.15 -2.63
N ASP A 81 -12.59 -9.52 -1.36
CA ASP A 81 -13.34 -8.92 -0.25
C ASP A 81 -12.41 -8.29 0.80
N PHE A 82 -12.97 -7.85 1.92
CA PHE A 82 -12.18 -7.30 3.02
C PHE A 82 -11.10 -8.26 3.54
N GLN A 83 -11.36 -9.57 3.63
CA GLN A 83 -10.35 -10.53 4.14
C GLN A 83 -9.16 -10.65 3.18
N THR A 84 -9.45 -10.61 1.87
CA THR A 84 -8.45 -10.56 0.82
C THR A 84 -7.57 -9.31 0.96
N SER A 85 -8.21 -8.13 1.08
CA SER A 85 -7.51 -6.85 1.27
C SER A 85 -6.75 -6.77 2.59
N SER A 86 -7.32 -7.27 3.68
CA SER A 86 -6.71 -7.27 5.02
C SER A 86 -5.43 -8.09 5.06
N THR A 87 -5.48 -9.32 4.54
CA THR A 87 -4.29 -10.19 4.49
C THR A 87 -3.20 -9.58 3.60
N TRP A 88 -3.61 -9.02 2.46
CA TRP A 88 -2.67 -8.45 1.49
C TRP A 88 -2.00 -7.17 2.00
N ALA A 89 -2.76 -6.26 2.62
CA ALA A 89 -2.21 -5.05 3.22
C ALA A 89 -1.20 -5.38 4.32
N ALA A 90 -1.53 -6.32 5.21
CA ALA A 90 -0.64 -6.73 6.30
C ALA A 90 0.71 -7.25 5.79
N ILE A 91 0.70 -8.12 4.78
CA ILE A 91 1.92 -8.64 4.13
C ILE A 91 2.75 -7.50 3.53
N CYS A 92 2.08 -6.61 2.79
CA CYS A 92 2.75 -5.50 2.09
C CYS A 92 3.37 -4.48 3.05
N ASN A 93 2.65 -4.11 4.12
CA ASN A 93 3.11 -3.19 5.14
C ASN A 93 4.29 -3.77 5.92
N GLU A 94 4.21 -5.05 6.33
CA GLU A 94 5.31 -5.73 7.01
C GLU A 94 6.57 -5.77 6.14
N LEU A 95 6.43 -5.96 4.83
CA LEU A 95 7.58 -5.95 3.93
C LEU A 95 8.25 -4.57 3.85
N CYS A 96 7.47 -3.48 3.82
CA CYS A 96 8.02 -2.12 3.86
C CYS A 96 8.65 -1.79 5.22
N TYR A 97 8.08 -2.31 6.31
CA TYR A 97 8.68 -2.24 7.64
C TYR A 97 10.02 -2.99 7.70
N ARG A 98 10.12 -4.19 7.11
CA ARG A 98 11.41 -4.91 7.03
C ARG A 98 12.45 -4.12 6.23
N VAL A 99 12.05 -3.43 5.17
CA VAL A 99 12.95 -2.51 4.45
C VAL A 99 13.46 -1.39 5.37
N SER A 100 12.59 -0.76 6.17
CA SER A 100 13.03 0.30 7.11
C SER A 100 13.92 -0.23 8.23
N GLN A 101 13.74 -1.49 8.67
CA GLN A 101 14.65 -2.13 9.63
C GLN A 101 16.03 -2.40 9.02
N LEU A 102 16.09 -2.82 7.75
CA LEU A 102 17.33 -3.15 7.06
C LEU A 102 18.10 -1.90 6.60
N PHE A 103 17.39 -0.80 6.32
CA PHE A 103 17.93 0.45 5.79
C PHE A 103 17.36 1.68 6.53
N PRO A 104 17.56 1.79 7.86
CA PRO A 104 16.88 2.76 8.71
C PRO A 104 17.25 4.21 8.44
N GLU A 105 18.40 4.47 7.82
CA GLU A 105 18.84 5.82 7.45
C GLU A 105 18.19 6.32 6.13
N HIS A 106 17.58 5.42 5.35
CA HIS A 106 17.15 5.70 3.98
C HIS A 106 15.65 5.51 3.74
N PHE A 107 14.96 4.71 4.55
CA PHE A 107 13.54 4.44 4.35
C PHE A 107 12.76 4.53 5.67
N ILE A 108 11.63 5.23 5.61
CA ILE A 108 10.64 5.30 6.67
C ILE A 108 9.28 4.87 6.11
N PRO A 109 8.52 3.97 6.78
CA PRO A 109 7.37 3.36 6.14
C PRO A 109 6.13 4.26 6.13
N ALA A 110 5.28 4.09 5.11
CA ALA A 110 3.91 4.60 5.08
C ALA A 110 2.92 3.47 4.73
N ALA A 111 1.75 3.48 5.37
CA ALA A 111 0.85 2.34 5.39
C ALA A 111 -0.06 2.28 4.15
N MET A 112 -0.28 1.07 3.63
CA MET A 112 -1.43 0.74 2.79
C MET A 112 -2.60 0.31 3.70
N LEU A 113 -3.78 0.92 3.54
CA LEU A 113 -4.98 0.52 4.28
C LEU A 113 -5.70 -0.64 3.57
N PRO A 114 -6.30 -1.61 4.30
CA PRO A 114 -7.03 -2.74 3.71
C PRO A 114 -8.44 -2.37 3.22
N GLN A 115 -8.55 -1.30 2.43
CA GLN A 115 -9.81 -0.86 1.85
C GLN A 115 -10.36 -1.92 0.87
N SER A 116 -11.68 -1.96 0.72
CA SER A 116 -12.40 -2.85 -0.19
C SER A 116 -13.74 -2.19 -0.59
N PRO A 117 -14.20 -2.34 -1.85
CA PRO A 117 -15.43 -1.70 -2.32
C PRO A 117 -16.64 -1.99 -1.43
N GLY A 118 -17.37 -0.94 -1.03
CA GLY A 118 -18.59 -1.07 -0.22
C GLY A 118 -18.35 -1.45 1.25
N VAL A 119 -17.10 -1.62 1.69
CA VAL A 119 -16.75 -1.90 3.08
C VAL A 119 -16.46 -0.59 3.80
N ASP A 120 -17.02 -0.45 5.01
CA ASP A 120 -16.87 0.74 5.86
C ASP A 120 -15.38 1.02 6.16
N PRO A 121 -14.86 2.24 5.88
CA PRO A 121 -13.44 2.58 6.11
C PRO A 121 -12.94 2.30 7.53
N LYS A 122 -13.81 2.31 8.55
CA LYS A 122 -13.42 2.00 9.93
C LYS A 122 -12.77 0.62 10.10
N THR A 123 -13.03 -0.32 9.19
CA THR A 123 -12.40 -1.65 9.21
C THR A 123 -10.89 -1.59 8.95
N CYS A 124 -10.37 -0.46 8.44
CA CYS A 124 -8.94 -0.24 8.23
C CYS A 124 -8.20 0.22 9.49
N ILE A 125 -8.91 0.65 10.54
CA ILE A 125 -8.31 1.19 11.78
C ILE A 125 -7.31 0.21 12.43
N PRO A 126 -7.59 -1.10 12.55
CA PRO A 126 -6.63 -2.03 13.17
C PRO A 126 -5.29 -2.07 12.45
N GLU A 127 -5.28 -2.04 11.11
CA GLU A 127 -4.03 -2.04 10.33
C GLU A 127 -3.31 -0.69 10.41
N LEU A 128 -4.05 0.42 10.43
CA LEU A 128 -3.50 1.77 10.67
C LEU A 128 -2.78 1.81 12.02
N VAL A 129 -3.47 1.43 13.09
CA VAL A 129 -2.92 1.43 14.46
C VAL A 129 -1.68 0.54 14.54
N LYS A 130 -1.76 -0.69 14.01
CA LYS A 130 -0.61 -1.61 13.95
C LYS A 130 0.59 -0.97 13.26
N CYS A 131 0.39 -0.37 12.09
CA CYS A 131 1.47 0.24 11.32
C CYS A 131 2.12 1.42 12.05
N VAL A 132 1.34 2.27 12.70
CA VAL A 132 1.89 3.41 13.45
C VAL A 132 2.61 2.93 14.71
N GLU A 133 1.93 2.14 15.55
CA GLU A 133 2.45 1.77 16.87
C GLU A 133 3.57 0.74 16.81
N GLN A 134 3.54 -0.20 15.86
CA GLN A 134 4.48 -1.33 15.81
C GLN A 134 5.55 -1.17 14.72
N TYR A 135 5.22 -0.50 13.60
CA TYR A 135 6.14 -0.36 12.47
C TYR A 135 6.74 1.05 12.34
N GLY A 136 6.24 2.02 13.11
CA GLY A 136 6.71 3.40 13.07
C GLY A 136 6.32 4.12 11.78
N ASN A 137 5.20 3.76 11.16
CA ASN A 137 4.74 4.42 9.94
C ASN A 137 4.41 5.89 10.21
N VAL A 138 4.87 6.78 9.32
CA VAL A 138 4.71 8.25 9.44
C VAL A 138 3.60 8.82 8.55
N GLY A 139 2.77 7.95 7.99
CA GLY A 139 1.70 8.33 7.08
C GLY A 139 1.01 7.11 6.50
N LEU A 140 -0.01 7.36 5.70
CA LEU A 140 -0.76 6.32 5.00
C LEU A 140 -1.14 6.74 3.57
N ASN A 141 -1.41 5.75 2.74
CA ASN A 141 -2.05 5.93 1.44
C ASN A 141 -3.55 5.68 1.60
N LEU A 142 -4.35 6.74 1.41
CA LEU A 142 -5.81 6.68 1.45
C LEU A 142 -6.36 6.61 0.04
N ASN A 143 -7.18 5.60 -0.26
CA ASN A 143 -7.66 5.40 -1.61
C ASN A 143 -9.08 5.99 -1.71
N PRO A 144 -9.28 7.11 -2.43
CA PRO A 144 -10.60 7.71 -2.53
C PRO A 144 -11.58 6.85 -3.34
N ASP A 145 -11.07 5.90 -4.14
CA ASP A 145 -11.87 5.01 -4.98
C ASP A 145 -11.37 3.55 -4.93
N PRO A 146 -11.72 2.78 -3.87
CA PRO A 146 -11.33 1.36 -3.78
C PRO A 146 -11.93 0.50 -4.90
N SER A 147 -12.91 1.01 -5.67
CA SER A 147 -13.52 0.31 -6.81
C SER A 147 -12.60 0.16 -8.02
N GLY A 148 -11.50 0.93 -8.10
CA GLY A 148 -10.53 0.83 -9.19
C GLY A 148 -10.96 1.54 -10.46
N GLY A 149 -11.40 2.80 -10.37
CA GLY A 149 -11.71 3.64 -11.52
C GLY A 149 -13.21 3.69 -11.87
N HIS A 150 -14.08 3.11 -11.05
CA HIS A 150 -15.52 3.31 -11.19
C HIS A 150 -16.05 4.51 -10.41
N TRP A 151 -15.26 5.07 -9.49
CA TRP A 151 -15.63 6.25 -8.70
C TRP A 151 -16.99 6.09 -8.00
N THR A 152 -17.22 4.91 -7.41
CA THR A 152 -18.46 4.57 -6.71
C THR A 152 -18.40 4.81 -5.20
N SER A 153 -17.24 5.25 -4.69
CA SER A 153 -17.07 5.59 -3.27
C SER A 153 -17.67 6.97 -2.95
N PRO A 154 -18.11 7.23 -1.71
CA PRO A 154 -18.44 8.59 -1.27
C PRO A 154 -17.23 9.54 -1.39
N PRO A 155 -17.44 10.84 -1.66
CA PRO A 155 -16.35 11.82 -1.70
C PRO A 155 -15.64 11.91 -0.35
N LEU A 156 -14.39 12.41 -0.31
CA LEU A 156 -13.62 12.52 0.94
C LEU A 156 -14.26 13.47 1.98
N SER A 157 -15.23 14.30 1.59
CA SER A 157 -16.01 15.12 2.52
C SER A 157 -17.11 14.33 3.28
N ASP A 158 -17.41 13.11 2.85
CA ASP A 158 -18.45 12.27 3.46
C ASP A 158 -18.05 11.77 4.85
N LYS A 159 -19.05 11.60 5.73
CA LYS A 159 -18.84 11.20 7.13
C LYS A 159 -18.31 9.78 7.29
N SER A 160 -18.46 8.92 6.29
CA SER A 160 -17.91 7.56 6.31
C SER A 160 -16.39 7.54 6.51
N TRP A 161 -15.67 8.60 6.13
CA TRP A 161 -14.21 8.71 6.31
C TRP A 161 -13.77 9.24 7.67
N TYR A 162 -14.69 9.82 8.46
CA TYR A 162 -14.34 10.48 9.73
C TYR A 162 -13.61 9.57 10.72
N PRO A 163 -13.95 8.27 10.88
CA PRO A 163 -13.19 7.38 11.76
C PRO A 163 -11.71 7.26 11.39
N ILE A 164 -11.36 7.37 10.11
CA ILE A 164 -9.97 7.39 9.64
C ILE A 164 -9.33 8.74 9.94
N TYR A 165 -10.03 9.84 9.69
CA TYR A 165 -9.54 11.19 9.99
C TYR A 165 -9.29 11.42 11.48
N GLU A 166 -10.18 10.93 12.34
CA GLU A 166 -10.02 10.98 13.80
C GLU A 166 -8.74 10.25 14.22
N LYS A 167 -8.45 9.07 13.64
CA LYS A 167 -7.21 8.34 13.91
C LYS A 167 -5.97 9.02 13.34
N MET A 168 -6.06 9.64 12.17
CA MET A 168 -4.97 10.44 11.61
C MET A 168 -4.63 11.63 12.52
N VAL A 169 -5.64 12.32 13.07
CA VAL A 169 -5.46 13.41 14.03
C VAL A 169 -4.90 12.88 15.35
N GLU A 170 -5.39 11.75 15.87
CA GLU A 170 -4.91 11.13 17.10
C GLU A 170 -3.42 10.79 17.05
N TYR A 171 -2.94 10.25 15.92
CA TYR A 171 -1.54 9.86 15.72
C TYR A 171 -0.67 10.94 15.09
N ASP A 172 -1.22 12.10 14.74
CA ASP A 172 -0.53 13.19 14.03
C ASP A 172 0.16 12.71 12.73
N ILE A 173 -0.57 11.95 11.91
CA ILE A 173 -0.05 11.42 10.63
C ILE A 173 -0.83 11.95 9.41
N PRO A 174 -0.15 12.30 8.31
CA PRO A 174 -0.81 12.66 7.06
C PRO A 174 -1.30 11.43 6.29
N ALA A 175 -2.20 11.69 5.34
CA ALA A 175 -2.57 10.74 4.30
C ALA A 175 -2.18 11.30 2.92
N MET A 176 -1.57 10.46 2.09
CA MET A 176 -1.46 10.69 0.66
C MET A 176 -2.72 10.16 -0.02
N ILE A 177 -3.43 11.01 -0.76
CA ILE A 177 -4.58 10.59 -1.56
C ILE A 177 -4.06 9.82 -2.77
N HIS A 178 -4.37 8.52 -2.79
CA HIS A 178 -3.64 7.58 -3.61
C HIS A 178 -4.53 6.42 -4.07
N VAL A 179 -4.89 6.40 -5.36
CA VAL A 179 -5.61 5.28 -5.96
C VAL A 179 -4.68 4.11 -6.31
N SER A 180 -5.25 3.02 -6.81
CA SER A 180 -4.51 1.84 -7.29
C SER A 180 -4.60 1.73 -8.82
N THR A 181 -4.52 0.52 -9.37
CA THR A 181 -4.76 0.29 -10.79
C THR A 181 -6.23 0.49 -11.15
N SER A 182 -6.48 1.00 -12.36
CA SER A 182 -7.83 1.06 -12.93
C SER A 182 -8.22 -0.31 -13.49
N CYS A 183 -9.42 -0.78 -13.17
CA CYS A 183 -10.11 -1.87 -13.86
C CYS A 183 -11.19 -1.35 -14.84
N ASN A 184 -11.38 -0.03 -14.90
CA ASN A 184 -12.27 0.63 -15.85
C ASN A 184 -11.56 0.83 -17.20
N SER A 185 -12.15 0.31 -18.28
CA SER A 185 -11.61 0.39 -19.65
C SER A 185 -11.49 1.80 -20.21
N CYS A 186 -12.22 2.76 -19.65
CA CYS A 186 -12.18 4.17 -20.07
C CYS A 186 -10.98 4.93 -19.49
N PHE A 187 -10.33 4.41 -18.45
CA PHE A 187 -9.25 5.12 -17.77
C PHE A 187 -7.93 4.38 -17.90
N HIS A 188 -6.93 5.04 -18.49
CA HIS A 188 -5.55 4.57 -18.40
C HIS A 188 -5.07 4.70 -16.95
N THR A 189 -4.52 3.61 -16.38
CA THR A 189 -4.13 3.54 -14.96
C THR A 189 -3.30 4.73 -14.53
N THR A 190 -2.14 4.96 -15.14
CA THR A 190 -1.25 6.05 -14.71
C THR A 190 -1.72 7.41 -15.21
N GLY A 191 -2.00 7.50 -16.51
CA GLY A 191 -2.21 8.78 -17.19
C GLY A 191 -3.56 9.46 -16.91
N SER A 192 -4.53 8.73 -16.37
CA SER A 192 -5.87 9.26 -16.12
C SER A 192 -6.35 8.97 -14.71
N HIS A 193 -6.32 7.73 -14.23
CA HIS A 193 -6.86 7.40 -12.91
C HIS A 193 -5.92 7.87 -11.78
N TYR A 194 -4.64 7.49 -11.86
CA TYR A 194 -3.64 7.75 -10.84
C TYR A 194 -3.31 9.24 -10.68
N LEU A 195 -2.98 9.92 -11.79
CA LEU A 195 -2.53 11.32 -11.75
C LEU A 195 -3.64 12.32 -11.42
N ASN A 196 -4.92 11.95 -11.57
CA ASN A 196 -6.05 12.84 -11.27
C ASN A 196 -6.79 12.45 -9.99
N ALA A 197 -6.28 11.47 -9.25
CA ALA A 197 -6.97 10.91 -8.09
C ALA A 197 -7.27 11.96 -7.02
N ASP A 198 -6.29 12.79 -6.69
CA ASP A 198 -6.41 13.89 -5.73
C ASP A 198 -7.40 14.97 -6.18
N THR A 199 -7.43 15.27 -7.48
CA THR A 199 -8.30 16.30 -8.08
C THR A 199 -9.76 15.83 -8.15
N THR A 200 -9.98 14.52 -8.24
CA THR A 200 -11.32 13.94 -8.41
C THR A 200 -11.96 13.56 -7.06
N ALA A 201 -11.15 13.39 -6.00
CA ALA A 201 -11.55 12.92 -4.67
C ALA A 201 -12.43 13.87 -3.85
#